data_AF-A0A7T5JF57-F1
#
_entry.id   AF-A0A7T5JF57-F1
#
_cell.length_a   1.000
_cell.length_b   1.000
_cell.length_c   1.000
_cell.angle_alpha   90.00
_cell.angle_beta   90.00
_cell.angle_gamma   90.00
#
_symmetry.space_group_name_H-M   'P 1'
#
loop_
_entity.id
_entity.type
_entity.pdbx_description
1 polymer ?
#
loop_
_entity_poly.entity_id
_entity_poly.type
_entity_poly.pdbx_seq_one_letter_code
_entity_poly.pdbx_strand_id
1 'polypeptide(L)'
;MPAPAMFAPALPSPQSIGVSLGAFGSLPISNVIAQVTPTAWVAPLYGLLLLVMVVGVVGAVVPALPGISLVLGAVIVWGFVVGFSSLKWALGVTIVATVLSVLIDYLAGVLGAQRVGASTWGQVGAFIGMFLGLFGLLPLLPTGIPLLGLLLGTVLGAFIGEFLYRRELALGQRMIQSGKVGIAIVVGTLVGNVLQGVLALIAFVVFVATTWQGVWALM
;
A
#
# COMPACT_ATOMS: atom_id res chain seq x y z
N MET A 1 85.35 -26.08 9.41
CA MET A 1 84.20 -26.57 8.60
C MET A 1 83.34 -25.35 8.24
N PRO A 2 83.26 -24.93 6.97
CA PRO A 2 82.47 -23.76 6.58
C PRO A 2 80.96 -24.10 6.55
N ALA A 3 80.13 -23.13 6.94
CA ALA A 3 78.67 -23.22 7.04
C ALA A 3 77.99 -23.23 5.64
N PRO A 4 76.80 -23.85 5.50
CA PRO A 4 76.08 -23.92 4.23
C PRO A 4 75.49 -22.56 3.81
N ALA A 5 75.61 -22.23 2.54
CA ALA A 5 75.06 -21.00 1.96
C ALA A 5 73.53 -21.01 2.03
N MET A 6 72.96 -20.07 2.78
CA MET A 6 71.54 -19.79 2.86
C MET A 6 71.12 -19.07 1.56
N PHE A 7 70.32 -19.73 0.72
CA PHE A 7 69.71 -19.10 -0.45
C PHE A 7 68.78 -17.96 -0.01
N ALA A 8 69.14 -16.71 -0.33
CA ALA A 8 68.22 -15.59 -0.21
C ALA A 8 67.09 -15.73 -1.26
N PRO A 9 65.81 -15.61 -0.88
CA PRO A 9 64.73 -15.63 -1.86
C PRO A 9 64.88 -14.43 -2.81
N ALA A 10 64.83 -14.69 -4.11
CA ALA A 10 64.89 -13.65 -5.12
C ALA A 10 63.73 -12.66 -4.92
N LEU A 11 64.04 -11.37 -4.82
CA LEU A 11 63.01 -10.33 -4.76
C LEU A 11 62.20 -10.36 -6.06
N PRO A 12 60.85 -10.35 -5.99
CA PRO A 12 60.02 -10.32 -7.18
C PRO A 12 60.31 -9.05 -8.00
N SER A 13 60.49 -9.22 -9.32
CA SER A 13 60.79 -8.12 -10.24
C SER A 13 59.67 -7.07 -10.24
N PRO A 14 59.97 -5.77 -10.43
CA PRO A 14 58.97 -4.68 -10.37
C PRO A 14 57.73 -4.86 -11.26
N GLN A 15 57.82 -5.68 -12.30
CA GLN A 15 56.72 -5.97 -13.23
C GLN A 15 55.60 -6.83 -12.63
N SER A 16 55.86 -7.63 -11.58
CA SER A 16 54.82 -8.42 -10.90
C SER A 16 53.99 -7.60 -9.89
N ILE A 17 54.42 -6.38 -9.58
CA ILE A 17 53.70 -5.42 -8.72
C ILE A 17 52.77 -4.52 -9.58
N GLY A 18 52.95 -4.52 -10.90
CA GLY A 18 52.22 -3.66 -11.84
C GLY A 18 50.84 -4.14 -12.31
N VAL A 19 50.23 -5.15 -11.67
CA VAL A 19 48.97 -5.75 -12.17
C VAL A 19 47.70 -4.96 -11.80
N SER A 20 47.71 -3.95 -10.91
CA SER A 20 46.43 -3.35 -10.47
C SER A 20 46.33 -1.83 -10.36
N LEU A 21 47.10 -1.06 -11.15
CA LEU A 21 46.86 0.38 -11.30
C LEU A 21 46.39 0.78 -12.70
N GLY A 22 46.85 0.08 -13.75
CA GLY A 22 46.40 0.32 -15.13
C GLY A 22 44.98 -0.20 -15.43
N ALA A 23 44.49 -1.17 -14.66
CA ALA A 23 43.16 -1.76 -14.85
C ALA A 23 42.02 -0.85 -14.39
N PHE A 24 42.28 0.11 -13.48
CA PHE A 24 41.28 1.06 -13.02
C PHE A 24 41.26 2.36 -13.84
N GLY A 25 42.38 2.71 -14.49
CA GLY A 25 42.49 3.94 -15.30
C GLY A 25 41.87 3.85 -16.69
N SER A 26 41.56 2.64 -17.18
CA SER A 26 40.97 2.39 -18.50
C SER A 26 39.48 2.02 -18.46
N LEU A 27 38.91 1.84 -17.27
CA LEU A 27 37.48 1.65 -17.14
C LEU A 27 36.80 3.01 -17.36
N PRO A 28 35.85 3.13 -18.30
CA PRO A 28 35.08 4.36 -18.45
C PRO A 28 34.47 4.69 -17.09
N ILE A 29 34.39 5.97 -16.73
CA ILE A 29 33.90 6.42 -15.41
C ILE A 29 32.51 5.81 -15.10
N SER A 30 31.72 5.48 -16.13
CA SER A 30 30.47 4.70 -16.03
C SER A 30 30.62 3.35 -15.30
N ASN A 31 31.73 2.64 -15.52
CA ASN A 31 31.99 1.32 -14.94
C ASN A 31 32.49 1.42 -13.50
N VAL A 32 33.22 2.50 -13.17
CA VAL A 32 33.63 2.79 -11.79
C VAL A 32 32.43 3.22 -10.95
N ILE A 33 31.54 4.04 -11.50
CA ILE A 33 30.26 4.40 -10.85
C ILE A 33 29.40 3.15 -10.64
N ALA A 34 29.31 2.24 -11.62
CA ALA A 34 28.51 1.01 -11.49
C ALA A 34 29.04 0.03 -10.43
N GLN A 35 30.35 0.01 -10.15
CA GLN A 35 30.92 -0.81 -9.06
C GLN A 35 30.90 -0.11 -7.69
N VAL A 36 30.71 1.22 -7.65
CA VAL A 36 30.71 2.03 -6.43
C VAL A 36 29.29 2.47 -6.02
N THR A 37 28.28 2.31 -6.88
CA THR A 37 26.85 2.46 -6.51
C THR A 37 26.43 1.31 -5.61
N PRO A 38 26.11 1.54 -4.33
CA PRO A 38 26.03 0.45 -3.36
C PRO A 38 24.81 -0.44 -3.60
N THR A 39 25.00 -1.72 -3.94
CA THR A 39 23.92 -2.73 -3.86
C THR A 39 23.37 -2.85 -2.42
N ALA A 40 24.11 -2.34 -1.43
CA ALA A 40 23.74 -2.33 -0.01
C ALA A 40 22.47 -1.53 0.34
N TRP A 41 22.05 -0.52 -0.44
CA TRP A 41 20.82 0.25 -0.15
C TRP A 41 19.57 -0.35 -0.81
N VAL A 42 19.73 -1.22 -1.82
CA VAL A 42 18.62 -1.86 -2.53
C VAL A 42 17.90 -2.85 -1.60
N ALA A 43 18.67 -3.63 -0.83
CA ALA A 43 18.14 -4.58 0.15
C ALA A 43 17.25 -3.94 1.24
N PRO A 44 17.70 -2.91 1.99
CA PRO A 44 16.87 -2.26 3.01
C PRO A 44 15.70 -1.48 2.39
N LEU A 45 15.85 -0.89 1.21
CA LEU A 45 14.74 -0.23 0.50
C LEU A 45 13.65 -1.24 0.13
N TYR A 46 14.03 -2.39 -0.44
CA TYR A 46 13.09 -3.44 -0.77
C TYR A 46 12.37 -3.97 0.48
N GLY A 47 13.10 -4.20 1.57
CA GLY A 47 12.53 -4.58 2.86
C GLY A 47 11.52 -3.55 3.41
N LEU A 48 11.84 -2.25 3.32
CA LEU A 48 10.94 -1.17 3.69
C LEU A 48 9.67 -1.17 2.84
N LEU A 49 9.79 -1.35 1.53
CA LEU A 49 8.63 -1.39 0.62
C LEU A 49 7.74 -2.60 0.92
N LEU A 50 8.31 -3.77 1.20
CA LEU A 50 7.51 -4.93 1.64
C LEU A 50 6.75 -4.63 2.93
N LEU A 51 7.38 -3.96 3.90
CA LEU A 51 6.74 -3.57 5.14
C LEU A 51 5.58 -2.60 4.88
N VAL A 52 5.80 -1.58 4.03
CA VAL A 52 4.75 -0.65 3.61
C VAL A 52 3.60 -1.36 2.91
N MET A 53 3.88 -2.34 2.04
CA MET A 53 2.85 -3.12 1.37
C MET A 53 2.07 -4.00 2.33
N VAL A 54 2.72 -4.63 3.31
CA VAL A 54 2.05 -5.40 4.36
C VAL A 54 1.12 -4.49 5.17
N VAL A 55 1.59 -3.29 5.55
CA VAL A 55 0.75 -2.27 6.19
C VAL A 55 -0.40 -1.85 5.27
N GLY A 56 -0.18 -1.75 3.96
CA GLY A 56 -1.22 -1.47 2.97
C GLY A 56 -2.27 -2.59 2.86
N VAL A 57 -1.85 -3.85 2.89
CA VAL A 57 -2.76 -5.02 2.88
C VAL A 57 -3.59 -5.07 4.16
N VAL A 58 -2.97 -4.89 5.32
CA VAL A 58 -3.68 -4.82 6.61
C VAL A 58 -4.61 -3.59 6.63
N GLY A 59 -4.13 -2.46 6.13
CA GLY A 59 -4.88 -1.22 6.01
C GLY A 59 -6.08 -1.34 5.08
N ALA A 60 -6.03 -2.17 4.03
CA ALA A 60 -7.16 -2.37 3.13
C ALA A 60 -8.38 -3.01 3.80
N VAL A 61 -8.18 -3.75 4.90
CA VAL A 61 -9.28 -4.33 5.70
C VAL A 61 -9.88 -3.29 6.65
N VAL A 62 -9.11 -2.26 7.00
CA VAL A 62 -9.53 -1.19 7.92
C VAL A 62 -10.26 -0.10 7.14
N PRO A 63 -11.50 0.26 7.52
CA PRO A 63 -12.26 1.30 6.83
C PRO A 63 -11.51 2.62 6.82
N ALA A 64 -11.53 3.31 5.67
CA ALA A 64 -10.91 4.63 5.43
C ALA A 64 -9.37 4.66 5.30
N LEU A 65 -8.66 3.54 5.45
CA LEU A 65 -7.24 3.50 5.07
C LEU A 65 -7.09 3.22 3.57
N PRO A 66 -6.29 4.03 2.84
CA PRO A 66 -6.04 3.80 1.42
C PRO A 66 -5.05 2.64 1.23
N GLY A 67 -5.49 1.42 1.55
CA GLY A 67 -4.63 0.23 1.61
C GLY A 67 -4.06 -0.17 0.25
N ILE A 68 -4.92 -0.31 -0.76
CA ILE A 68 -4.44 -0.66 -2.11
C ILE A 68 -3.62 0.44 -2.77
N SER A 69 -3.87 1.70 -2.40
CA SER A 69 -3.09 2.85 -2.89
C SER A 69 -1.69 2.87 -2.31
N LEU A 70 -1.50 2.45 -1.05
CA LEU A 70 -0.19 2.23 -0.45
C LEU A 70 0.60 1.14 -1.19
N VAL A 71 -0.07 0.03 -1.54
CA VAL A 71 0.52 -1.04 -2.35
C VAL A 71 0.95 -0.51 -3.71
N LEU A 72 0.08 0.23 -4.41
CA LEU A 72 0.41 0.86 -5.70
C LEU A 72 1.60 1.82 -5.58
N GLY A 73 1.62 2.67 -4.54
CA GLY A 73 2.72 3.60 -4.27
C GLY A 73 4.05 2.86 -4.14
N ALA A 74 4.08 1.76 -3.38
CA ALA A 74 5.29 0.95 -3.23
C ALA A 74 5.78 0.34 -4.56
N VAL A 75 4.86 -0.16 -5.40
CA VAL A 75 5.21 -0.68 -6.74
C VAL A 75 5.78 0.42 -7.63
N ILE A 76 5.19 1.63 -7.60
CA ILE A 76 5.67 2.78 -8.37
C ILE A 76 7.07 3.20 -7.92
N VAL A 77 7.30 3.31 -6.60
CA VAL A 77 8.62 3.65 -6.03
C VAL A 77 9.66 2.64 -6.47
N TRP A 78 9.34 1.34 -6.43
CA TRP A 78 10.24 0.30 -6.92
C TRP A 78 10.50 0.38 -8.43
N GLY A 79 9.48 0.75 -9.21
CA GLY A 79 9.58 1.00 -10.64
C GLY A 79 10.58 2.10 -11.02
N PHE A 80 10.73 3.13 -10.18
CA PHE A 80 11.76 4.15 -10.37
C PHE A 80 13.19 3.65 -10.09
N VAL A 81 13.34 2.62 -9.26
CA VAL A 81 14.64 2.06 -8.87
C VAL A 81 15.15 1.06 -9.92
N VAL A 82 14.28 0.13 -10.35
CA VAL A 82 14.68 -1.00 -11.22
C VAL A 82 14.25 -0.78 -12.68
N GLY A 83 13.41 0.22 -12.94
CA GLY A 83 12.86 0.52 -14.25
C GLY A 83 11.53 -0.20 -14.52
N PHE A 84 10.56 0.52 -15.09
CA PHE A 84 9.20 0.04 -15.35
C PHE A 84 9.11 -1.11 -16.37
N SER A 85 10.18 -1.39 -17.12
CA SER A 85 10.21 -2.42 -18.17
C SER A 85 10.03 -3.84 -17.62
N SER A 86 10.68 -4.14 -16.49
CA SER A 86 10.58 -5.44 -15.80
C SER A 86 9.29 -5.59 -14.99
N LEU A 87 8.64 -4.48 -14.65
CA LEU A 87 7.48 -4.42 -13.75
C LEU A 87 6.13 -4.31 -14.46
N LYS A 88 6.07 -4.42 -15.79
CA LYS A 88 4.82 -4.25 -16.58
C LYS A 88 3.66 -5.08 -16.04
N TRP A 89 3.92 -6.33 -15.65
CA TRP A 89 2.91 -7.22 -15.09
C TRP A 89 2.47 -6.81 -13.68
N ALA A 90 3.41 -6.51 -12.78
CA ALA A 90 3.09 -6.06 -11.42
C ALA A 90 2.31 -4.75 -11.42
N LEU A 91 2.76 -3.76 -12.21
CA LEU A 91 2.07 -2.49 -12.36
C LEU A 91 0.69 -2.66 -12.97
N GLY A 92 0.55 -3.44 -14.04
CA GLY A 92 -0.73 -3.71 -14.69
C GLY A 92 -1.74 -4.33 -13.73
N VAL A 93 -1.33 -5.38 -13.00
CA VAL A 93 -2.19 -6.03 -12.00
C VAL A 93 -2.56 -5.07 -10.89
N THR A 94 -1.59 -4.33 -10.33
CA THR A 94 -1.87 -3.40 -9.23
C THR A 94 -2.78 -2.26 -9.66
N ILE A 95 -2.62 -1.70 -10.88
CA ILE A 95 -3.52 -0.66 -11.41
C ILE A 95 -4.94 -1.20 -11.57
N VAL A 96 -5.09 -2.38 -12.20
CA VAL A 96 -6.41 -3.01 -12.37
C VAL A 96 -7.04 -3.29 -11.00
N ALA A 97 -6.26 -3.81 -10.05
CA ALA A 97 -6.72 -4.06 -8.69
C ALA A 97 -7.15 -2.76 -8.00
N THR A 98 -6.41 -1.65 -8.16
CA THR A 98 -6.80 -0.33 -7.64
C THR A 98 -8.12 0.15 -8.24
N VAL A 99 -8.31 0.04 -9.55
CA VAL A 99 -9.57 0.44 -10.21
C VAL A 99 -10.74 -0.41 -9.73
N LEU A 100 -10.58 -1.73 -9.67
CA LEU A 100 -11.60 -2.64 -9.16
C LEU A 100 -11.92 -2.35 -7.69
N SER A 101 -10.92 -2.01 -6.90
CA SER A 101 -11.07 -1.65 -5.49
C SER A 101 -11.96 -0.41 -5.32
N VAL A 102 -11.74 0.65 -6.10
CA VAL A 102 -12.60 1.85 -6.09
C VAL A 102 -14.04 1.51 -6.48
N LEU A 103 -14.21 0.62 -7.48
CA LEU A 103 -15.54 0.17 -7.89
C LEU A 103 -16.23 -0.64 -6.78
N ILE A 104 -15.48 -1.51 -6.10
CA ILE A 104 -15.98 -2.31 -4.98
C ILE A 104 -16.41 -1.40 -3.83
N ASP A 105 -15.66 -0.36 -3.47
CA ASP A 105 -16.05 0.58 -2.42
C ASP A 105 -17.36 1.28 -2.72
N TYR A 106 -17.49 1.77 -3.95
CA TYR A 106 -18.71 2.43 -4.40
C TYR A 106 -19.91 1.47 -4.35
N LEU A 107 -19.75 0.25 -4.90
CA LEU A 107 -20.80 -0.76 -4.90
C LEU A 107 -21.12 -1.24 -3.49
N ALA A 108 -20.13 -1.45 -2.62
CA ALA A 108 -20.30 -1.91 -1.26
C ALA A 108 -21.05 -0.89 -0.40
N GLY A 109 -20.71 0.40 -0.52
CA GLY A 109 -21.40 1.48 0.18
C GLY A 109 -22.84 1.65 -0.28
N VAL A 110 -23.07 1.71 -1.60
CA VAL A 110 -24.40 1.94 -2.17
C VAL A 110 -25.29 0.71 -2.01
N LEU A 111 -24.83 -0.47 -2.44
CA LEU A 111 -25.62 -1.70 -2.37
C LEU A 111 -25.81 -2.16 -0.93
N GLY A 112 -24.83 -1.95 -0.05
CA GLY A 112 -24.94 -2.25 1.38
C GLY A 112 -26.14 -1.55 2.01
N ALA A 113 -26.24 -0.24 1.82
CA ALA A 113 -27.39 0.54 2.29
C ALA A 113 -28.70 0.18 1.57
N GLN A 114 -28.67 0.04 0.24
CA GLN A 114 -29.87 -0.22 -0.55
C GLN A 114 -30.49 -1.60 -0.26
N ARG A 115 -29.70 -2.61 0.13
CA ARG A 115 -30.21 -3.96 0.46
C ARG A 115 -31.25 -3.97 1.59
N VAL A 116 -31.19 -3.00 2.50
CA VAL A 116 -32.18 -2.86 3.59
C VAL A 116 -33.23 -1.79 3.29
N GLY A 117 -33.27 -1.27 2.05
CA GLY A 117 -34.23 -0.27 1.60
C GLY A 117 -33.88 1.15 2.05
N ALA A 118 -32.59 1.51 2.13
CA ALA A 118 -32.19 2.88 2.44
C ALA A 118 -32.73 3.88 1.40
N SER A 119 -33.31 4.97 1.89
CA SER A 119 -33.77 6.07 1.04
C SER A 119 -32.61 6.87 0.46
N THR A 120 -32.92 7.69 -0.55
CA THR A 120 -31.96 8.68 -1.09
C THR A 120 -31.54 9.69 -0.02
N TRP A 121 -32.42 10.05 0.90
CA TRP A 121 -32.12 10.91 2.04
C TRP A 121 -31.20 10.26 3.06
N GLY A 122 -31.34 8.94 3.29
CA GLY A 122 -30.38 8.16 4.07
C GLY A 122 -29.00 8.16 3.44
N GLN A 123 -28.89 8.03 2.12
CA GLN A 123 -27.61 8.07 1.40
C GLN A 123 -26.97 9.47 1.42
N VAL A 124 -27.75 10.53 1.16
CA VAL A 124 -27.26 11.91 1.26
C VAL A 124 -26.88 12.25 2.70
N GLY A 125 -27.66 11.80 3.67
CA GLY A 125 -27.34 11.91 5.09
C GLY A 125 -26.03 11.21 5.44
N ALA A 126 -25.80 10.00 4.92
CA ALA A 126 -24.53 9.28 5.08
C ALA A 126 -23.36 10.08 4.50
N PHE A 127 -23.54 10.65 3.31
CA PHE A 127 -22.51 11.43 2.63
C PHE A 127 -22.19 12.72 3.41
N ILE A 128 -23.20 13.51 3.79
CA ILE A 128 -22.99 14.71 4.62
C ILE A 128 -22.39 14.35 5.97
N GLY A 129 -22.88 13.28 6.60
CA GLY A 129 -22.35 12.74 7.84
C GLY A 129 -20.88 12.32 7.72
N MET A 130 -20.45 11.79 6.57
CA MET A 130 -19.05 11.51 6.26
C MET A 130 -18.20 12.77 6.33
N PHE A 131 -18.64 13.84 5.65
CA PHE A 131 -17.91 15.11 5.63
C PHE A 131 -17.90 15.78 7.01
N LEU A 132 -19.04 15.80 7.70
CA LEU A 132 -19.11 16.34 9.07
C LEU A 132 -18.31 15.50 10.06
N GLY A 133 -18.23 14.19 9.87
CA GLY A 133 -17.35 13.31 10.65
C GLY A 133 -15.88 13.58 10.36
N LEU A 134 -15.52 13.79 9.10
CA LEU A 134 -14.15 14.08 8.68
C LEU A 134 -13.66 15.47 9.10
N PHE A 135 -14.50 16.51 9.01
CA PHE A 135 -14.11 17.89 9.31
C PHE A 135 -14.51 18.35 10.72
N GLY A 136 -15.59 17.79 11.28
CA GLY A 136 -16.17 18.22 12.55
C GLY A 136 -15.78 17.38 13.77
N LEU A 137 -15.49 16.08 13.63
CA LEU A 137 -15.01 15.23 14.73
C LEU A 137 -13.48 15.17 14.83
N LEU A 138 -12.77 15.59 13.80
CA LEU A 138 -11.30 15.69 13.76
C LEU A 138 -10.71 16.63 14.83
N PRO A 139 -11.35 17.75 15.21
CA PRO A 139 -10.87 18.63 16.29
C PRO A 139 -11.34 18.21 17.71
N LEU A 140 -12.37 17.37 17.82
CA LEU A 140 -13.09 17.13 19.09
C LEU A 140 -12.66 15.85 19.83
N LEU A 141 -12.01 14.88 19.17
CA LEU A 141 -11.43 13.71 19.83
C LEU A 141 -9.96 13.98 20.18
N PRO A 142 -9.56 14.04 21.47
CA PRO A 142 -8.15 14.17 21.86
C PRO A 142 -7.27 12.97 21.43
N THR A 143 -7.86 11.92 20.87
CA THR A 143 -7.18 10.72 20.34
C THR A 143 -7.02 10.67 18.81
N GLY A 144 -7.50 11.66 18.06
CA GLY A 144 -7.05 11.89 16.67
C GLY A 144 -7.17 10.71 15.69
N ILE A 145 -8.23 9.89 15.77
CA ILE A 145 -8.47 8.83 14.78
C ILE A 145 -9.52 9.31 13.76
N PRO A 146 -9.12 9.91 12.62
CA PRO A 146 -10.04 10.34 11.56
C PRO A 146 -11.01 9.24 11.10
N LEU A 147 -10.56 7.97 11.20
CA LEU A 147 -11.30 6.80 10.72
C LEU A 147 -12.60 6.56 11.49
N LEU A 148 -12.60 6.77 12.82
CA LEU A 148 -13.80 6.60 13.62
C LEU A 148 -14.81 7.73 13.35
N GLY A 149 -14.32 8.96 13.15
CA GLY A 149 -15.16 10.09 12.76
C GLY A 149 -15.87 9.85 11.42
N LEU A 150 -15.16 9.28 10.44
CA LEU A 150 -15.74 8.96 9.12
C LEU A 150 -16.85 7.90 9.21
N LEU A 151 -16.59 6.79 9.92
CA LEU A 151 -17.55 5.69 10.02
C LEU A 151 -18.73 6.05 10.93
N LEU A 152 -18.49 6.70 12.07
CA LEU A 152 -19.57 7.15 12.95
C LEU A 152 -20.39 8.26 12.31
N GLY A 153 -19.72 9.22 11.64
CA GLY A 153 -20.38 10.30 10.91
C GLY A 153 -21.27 9.77 9.79
N THR A 154 -20.78 8.83 8.96
CA THR A 154 -21.59 8.20 7.91
C THR A 154 -22.80 7.46 8.49
N VAL A 155 -22.61 6.64 9.52
CA VAL A 155 -23.70 5.86 10.13
C VAL A 155 -24.74 6.77 10.80
N LEU A 156 -24.29 7.77 11.57
CA LEU A 156 -25.20 8.73 12.23
C LEU A 156 -25.91 9.62 11.22
N GLY A 157 -25.21 10.10 10.21
CA GLY A 157 -25.80 10.90 9.13
C GLY A 157 -26.84 10.11 8.35
N ALA A 158 -26.56 8.83 8.06
CA ALA A 158 -27.52 7.94 7.42
C ALA A 158 -28.75 7.68 8.30
N PHE A 159 -28.53 7.45 9.58
CA PHE A 159 -29.60 7.23 10.55
C PHE A 159 -30.52 8.44 10.63
N ILE A 160 -29.96 9.65 10.77
CA ILE A 160 -30.72 10.90 10.87
C ILE A 160 -31.45 11.19 9.55
N GLY A 161 -30.77 11.02 8.41
CA GLY A 161 -31.35 11.21 7.08
C GLY A 161 -32.53 10.28 6.82
N GLU A 162 -32.38 8.99 7.14
CA GLU A 162 -33.46 8.01 7.00
C GLU A 162 -34.62 8.29 7.97
N PHE A 163 -34.31 8.66 9.22
CA PHE A 163 -35.31 8.98 10.23
C PHE A 163 -36.15 10.22 9.86
N LEU A 164 -35.50 11.22 9.26
CA LEU A 164 -36.15 12.45 8.78
C LEU A 164 -37.00 12.22 7.52
N TYR A 165 -36.60 11.28 6.66
CA TYR A 165 -37.32 10.97 5.44
C TYR A 165 -38.60 10.20 5.69
N ARG A 166 -38.55 9.17 6.54
CA ARG A 166 -39.66 8.24 6.81
C ARG A 166 -40.73 8.82 7.71
N ARG A 167 -41.15 10.07 7.45
CA ARG A 167 -42.10 10.82 8.28
C ARG A 167 -43.52 10.24 8.30
N GLU A 168 -43.82 9.32 7.40
CA GLU A 168 -45.09 8.60 7.37
C GLU A 168 -45.17 7.43 8.36
N LEU A 169 -44.04 6.88 8.82
CA LEU A 169 -44.01 5.70 9.70
C LEU A 169 -44.14 6.07 11.19
N ALA A 170 -44.68 5.15 11.99
CA ALA A 170 -44.71 5.29 13.45
C ALA A 170 -43.28 5.37 14.03
N LEU A 171 -43.09 6.14 15.12
CA LEU A 171 -41.77 6.41 15.72
C LEU A 171 -40.94 5.14 15.95
N GLY A 172 -41.55 4.09 16.49
CA GLY A 172 -40.88 2.81 16.73
C GLY A 172 -40.37 2.15 15.45
N GLN A 173 -41.17 2.15 14.38
CA GLN A 173 -40.76 1.57 13.09
C GLN A 173 -39.68 2.38 12.40
N ARG A 174 -39.69 3.71 12.54
CA ARG A 174 -38.62 4.57 12.00
C ARG A 174 -37.28 4.31 12.64
N MET A 175 -37.23 4.20 13.97
CA MET A 175 -35.97 3.91 14.68
C MET A 175 -35.39 2.56 14.26
N ILE A 176 -36.24 1.52 14.16
CA ILE A 176 -35.81 0.19 13.72
C ILE A 176 -35.24 0.26 12.29
N GLN A 177 -35.94 0.92 11.37
CA GLN A 177 -35.52 1.01 9.98
C GLN A 177 -34.22 1.83 9.82
N SER A 178 -34.12 2.97 10.50
CA SER A 178 -32.92 3.82 10.47
C SER A 178 -31.70 3.09 11.06
N GLY A 179 -31.91 2.32 12.13
CA GLY A 179 -30.89 1.46 12.72
C GLY A 179 -30.43 0.35 11.76
N LYS A 180 -31.37 -0.29 11.05
CA LYS A 180 -31.03 -1.28 10.01
C LYS A 180 -30.17 -0.67 8.90
N VAL A 181 -30.50 0.54 8.43
CA VAL A 181 -29.69 1.26 7.43
C VAL A 181 -28.29 1.53 7.94
N GLY A 182 -28.14 2.00 9.18
CA GLY A 182 -26.83 2.23 9.79
C GLY A 182 -25.99 0.95 9.89
N ILE A 183 -26.56 -0.16 10.36
CA ILE A 183 -25.88 -1.46 10.42
C ILE A 183 -25.51 -1.95 9.02
N ALA A 184 -26.41 -1.80 8.04
CA ALA A 184 -26.17 -2.23 6.68
C ALA A 184 -25.04 -1.47 5.99
N ILE A 185 -24.85 -0.18 6.32
CA ILE A 185 -23.68 0.59 5.89
C ILE A 185 -22.40 0.02 6.50
N VAL A 186 -22.37 -0.26 7.80
CA VAL A 186 -21.18 -0.85 8.45
C VAL A 186 -20.83 -2.20 7.83
N VAL A 187 -21.82 -3.08 7.66
CA VAL A 187 -21.62 -4.42 7.07
C VAL A 187 -21.20 -4.29 5.60
N GLY A 188 -21.82 -3.40 4.83
CA GLY A 188 -21.47 -3.12 3.44
C GLY A 188 -20.01 -2.71 3.32
N THR A 189 -19.60 -1.69 4.08
CA THR A 189 -18.21 -1.22 4.14
C THR A 189 -17.25 -2.33 4.56
N LEU A 190 -17.57 -3.12 5.58
CA LEU A 190 -16.70 -4.19 6.05
C LEU A 190 -16.48 -5.26 4.96
N VAL A 191 -17.55 -5.62 4.23
CA VAL A 191 -17.46 -6.56 3.10
C VAL A 191 -16.61 -5.96 1.98
N GLY A 192 -16.83 -4.69 1.63
CA GLY A 192 -16.02 -3.96 0.64
C GLY A 192 -14.52 -4.02 0.98
N ASN A 193 -14.16 -3.63 2.21
CA ASN A 193 -12.79 -3.64 2.70
C ASN A 193 -12.15 -5.03 2.66
N VAL A 194 -12.90 -6.10 2.97
CA VAL A 194 -12.37 -7.47 2.88
C VAL A 194 -12.04 -7.81 1.43
N LEU A 195 -12.91 -7.47 0.48
CA LEU A 195 -12.62 -7.65 -0.94
C LEU A 195 -11.41 -6.83 -1.39
N GLN A 196 -11.28 -5.59 -0.91
CA GLN A 196 -10.09 -4.77 -1.16
C GLN A 196 -8.81 -5.39 -0.58
N GLY A 197 -8.88 -5.95 0.62
CA GLY A 197 -7.77 -6.67 1.24
C GLY A 197 -7.31 -7.86 0.40
N VAL A 198 -8.25 -8.61 -0.18
CA VAL A 198 -7.93 -9.70 -1.12
C VAL A 198 -7.24 -9.15 -2.37
N LEU A 199 -7.75 -8.07 -2.96
CA LEU A 199 -7.11 -7.44 -4.14
C LEU A 199 -5.70 -6.91 -3.82
N ALA A 200 -5.52 -6.27 -2.66
CA ALA A 200 -4.23 -5.78 -2.20
C ALA A 200 -3.25 -6.94 -1.97
N LEU A 201 -3.72 -8.06 -1.41
CA LEU A 201 -2.91 -9.26 -1.21
C LEU A 201 -2.49 -9.87 -2.55
N ILE A 202 -3.40 -9.96 -3.53
CA ILE A 202 -3.07 -10.44 -4.88
C ILE A 202 -1.99 -9.55 -5.51
N ALA A 203 -2.15 -8.23 -5.45
CA ALA A 203 -1.18 -7.27 -5.98
C ALA A 203 0.19 -7.41 -5.28
N PHE A 204 0.20 -7.59 -3.96
CA PHE A 204 1.42 -7.85 -3.19
C PHE A 204 2.12 -9.14 -3.62
N VAL A 205 1.38 -10.26 -3.73
CA VAL A 205 1.94 -11.55 -4.16
C VAL A 205 2.54 -11.46 -5.56
N VAL A 206 1.82 -10.82 -6.50
CA VAL A 206 2.32 -10.62 -7.87
C VAL A 206 3.58 -9.76 -7.89
N PHE A 207 3.62 -8.69 -7.09
CA PHE A 207 4.82 -7.86 -6.95
C PHE A 207 6.00 -8.66 -6.43
N VAL A 208 5.84 -9.40 -5.33
CA VAL A 208 6.93 -10.24 -4.78
C VAL A 208 7.37 -11.28 -5.80
N ALA A 209 6.45 -11.99 -6.45
CA ALA A 209 6.77 -13.04 -7.42
C ALA A 209 7.55 -12.52 -8.63
N THR A 210 7.21 -11.33 -9.13
CA THR A 210 7.89 -10.71 -10.29
C THR A 210 9.22 -10.07 -9.91
N THR A 211 9.36 -9.60 -8.67
CA THR A 211 10.49 -8.79 -8.25
C THR A 211 11.57 -9.59 -7.54
N TRP A 212 11.21 -10.71 -6.89
CA TRP A 212 12.12 -11.55 -6.12
C TRP A 212 13.37 -11.95 -6.90
N GLN A 213 13.21 -12.42 -8.14
CA GLN A 213 14.34 -12.85 -8.98
C GLN A 213 15.26 -11.68 -9.37
N GLY A 214 14.69 -10.49 -9.61
CA GLY A 214 15.47 -9.30 -9.95
C GLY A 214 16.28 -8.78 -8.77
N VAL A 215 15.77 -8.90 -7.55
CA VAL A 215 16.47 -8.46 -6.33
C VAL A 215 17.69 -9.34 -6.06
N TRP A 216 17.58 -10.66 -6.19
CA TRP A 216 18.73 -11.57 -6.04
C TRP A 216 19.83 -11.33 -7.09
N ALA A 217 19.49 -10.81 -8.27
CA ALA A 217 20.48 -10.47 -9.29
C ALA A 217 21.19 -9.13 -9.00
N LEU A 218 20.64 -8.31 -8.10
CA LEU A 218 21.16 -7.00 -7.69
C LEU A 218 21.89 -7.04 -6.34
N MET A 219 21.89 -8.17 -5.63
CA MET A 219 22.59 -8.42 -4.37
C MET A 219 23.84 -9.25 -4.61
#